data_AF-A0A957HAZ7-F1
#
_entry.id   AF-A0A957HAZ7-F1
#
_cell.length_a   1.000
_cell.length_b   1.000
_cell.length_c   1.000
_cell.angle_alpha   90.00
_cell.angle_beta   90.00
_cell.angle_gamma   90.00
#
_symmetry.space_group_name_H-M   'P 1'
#
loop_
_entity.id
_entity.type
_entity.pdbx_description
1 polymer ?
#
loop_
_entity_poly.entity_id
_entity_poly.type
_entity_poly.pdbx_seq_one_letter_code
_entity_poly.pdbx_strand_id
1 'polypeptide(L)'
;GDYLDPDHRFFRMSAQELLAEFMPHLRKFNPYFNAGWVTGAWVHKATYAQPVPPVDYAAMIPDVRTPLPGLYFASMSQVYPWDRGTNYAVEMGRNVAAMIAADHGIAPALNPQTTGSGETNTP
;
A
#
# COMPACT_ATOMS: atom_id res chain seq x y z
N GLY A 1 4.24 -11.10 4.28
CA GLY A 1 3.40 -10.94 5.47
C GLY A 1 2.34 -12.01 5.42
N ASP A 2 2.00 -12.58 6.57
CA ASP A 2 0.93 -13.59 6.66
C ASP A 2 -0.42 -12.89 6.80
N TYR A 3 -1.37 -13.19 5.91
CA TYR A 3 -2.71 -12.60 5.91
C TYR A 3 -3.67 -13.57 6.58
N LEU A 4 -4.00 -13.28 7.83
CA LEU A 4 -4.76 -14.16 8.70
C LEU A 4 -6.09 -13.52 9.09
N ASP A 5 -7.03 -14.37 9.48
CA ASP A 5 -8.26 -13.93 10.13
C ASP A 5 -7.92 -13.05 11.36
N PRO A 6 -8.65 -11.93 11.59
CA PRO A 6 -8.46 -11.07 12.76
C PRO A 6 -8.42 -11.80 14.11
N ASP A 7 -9.15 -12.91 14.24
CA ASP A 7 -9.21 -13.71 15.46
C ASP A 7 -8.13 -14.81 15.53
N HIS A 8 -7.26 -14.91 14.53
CA HIS A 8 -6.20 -15.91 14.48
C HIS A 8 -5.23 -15.76 15.67
N ARG A 9 -4.81 -16.90 16.25
CA ARG A 9 -3.96 -16.95 17.46
C ARG A 9 -2.68 -16.11 17.37
N PHE A 10 -2.12 -15.95 16.17
CA PHE A 10 -0.89 -15.16 15.95
C PHE A 10 -1.06 -13.67 16.30
N PHE A 11 -2.29 -13.14 16.24
CA PHE A 11 -2.55 -11.79 16.71
C PHE A 11 -2.38 -11.65 18.23
N ARG A 12 -2.49 -12.74 18.99
CA ARG A 12 -2.32 -12.76 20.47
C ARG A 12 -0.93 -13.20 20.93
N MET A 13 -0.16 -13.88 20.09
CA MET A 13 1.19 -14.35 20.42
C MET A 13 2.23 -13.22 20.44
N SER A 14 3.15 -13.25 21.40
CA SER A 14 4.33 -12.39 21.47
C SER A 14 5.31 -12.65 20.32
N ALA A 15 6.29 -11.76 20.14
CA ALA A 15 7.33 -11.94 19.14
C ALA A 15 8.15 -13.22 19.37
N GLN A 16 8.40 -13.57 20.64
CA GLN A 16 9.14 -14.76 21.04
C GLN A 16 8.34 -16.03 20.78
N GLU A 17 7.05 -16.04 21.07
CA GLU A 17 6.17 -17.17 20.77
C GLU A 17 6.05 -17.40 19.26
N LEU A 18 5.90 -16.33 18.46
CA LEU A 18 5.90 -16.42 17.01
C LEU A 18 7.25 -16.91 16.48
N LEU A 19 8.36 -16.39 17.00
CA LEU A 19 9.69 -16.89 16.65
C LEU A 19 9.79 -18.38 16.92
N ALA A 20 9.37 -18.85 18.10
CA ALA A 20 9.39 -20.27 18.45
C ALA A 20 8.51 -21.14 17.54
N GLU A 21 7.35 -20.63 17.11
CA GLU A 21 6.44 -21.29 16.16
C GLU A 21 7.10 -21.46 14.79
N PHE A 22 7.76 -20.42 14.26
CA PHE A 22 8.31 -20.43 12.90
C PHE A 22 9.73 -21.00 12.79
N MET A 23 10.53 -20.89 13.85
CA MET A 23 11.95 -21.26 13.84
C MET A 23 12.24 -22.72 13.43
N PRO A 24 11.44 -23.74 13.79
CA PRO A 24 11.63 -25.10 13.32
C PRO A 24 11.56 -25.24 11.80
N HIS A 25 10.83 -24.35 11.12
CA HIS A 25 10.71 -24.38 9.65
C HIS A 25 11.97 -23.85 8.96
N LEU A 26 12.77 -23.01 9.61
CA LEU A 26 14.04 -22.52 9.04
C LEU A 26 15.04 -23.66 8.79
N ARG A 27 15.01 -24.70 9.64
CA ARG A 27 15.82 -25.91 9.44
C ARG A 27 15.46 -26.70 8.19
N LYS A 28 14.24 -26.54 7.66
CA LYS A 28 13.82 -27.18 6.40
C LYS A 28 14.55 -26.57 5.20
N PHE A 29 14.84 -25.27 5.24
CA PHE A 29 15.56 -24.56 4.18
C PHE A 29 17.07 -24.63 4.36
N ASN A 30 17.54 -24.59 5.60
CA ASN A 30 18.96 -24.70 5.94
C ASN A 30 19.13 -25.67 7.13
N PRO A 31 19.55 -26.92 6.89
CA PRO A 31 19.73 -27.92 7.95
C PRO A 31 20.74 -27.51 9.04
N TYR A 32 21.69 -26.63 8.70
CA TYR A 32 22.70 -26.11 9.64
C TYR A 32 22.22 -24.92 10.46
N PHE A 33 20.99 -24.45 10.23
CA PHE A 33 20.43 -23.33 10.97
C PHE A 33 20.50 -23.56 12.48
N ASN A 34 21.08 -22.58 13.18
CA ASN A 34 21.21 -22.55 14.63
C ASN A 34 20.40 -21.37 15.19
N ALA A 35 19.62 -21.63 16.24
CA ALA A 35 18.80 -20.61 16.90
C ALA A 35 19.63 -19.43 17.45
N GLY A 36 20.89 -19.67 17.83
CA GLY A 36 21.82 -18.63 18.28
C GLY A 36 22.24 -17.65 17.20
N TRP A 37 21.92 -17.89 15.92
CA TRP A 37 22.11 -16.92 14.84
C TRP A 37 21.06 -15.80 14.88
N VAL A 38 19.96 -16.00 15.60
CA VAL A 38 18.90 -14.99 15.73
C VAL A 38 19.35 -13.93 16.73
N THR A 39 19.54 -12.70 16.27
CA THR A 39 19.95 -11.56 17.10
C THR A 39 18.77 -10.77 17.69
N GLY A 40 17.56 -10.98 17.16
CA GLY A 40 16.35 -10.34 17.64
C GLY A 40 15.11 -10.75 16.83
N ALA A 41 13.94 -10.43 17.36
CA ALA A 41 12.65 -10.64 16.71
C ALA A 41 11.73 -9.44 16.96
N TRP A 42 11.12 -8.94 15.90
CA TRP A 42 10.16 -7.84 15.94
C TRP A 42 8.90 -8.27 15.20
N VAL A 43 7.76 -7.95 15.78
CA VAL A 43 6.46 -8.31 15.22
C VAL A 43 5.63 -7.04 15.07
N HIS A 44 5.15 -6.83 13.86
CA HIS A 44 4.19 -5.80 13.52
C HIS A 44 2.89 -6.49 13.12
N LYS A 45 1.78 -6.11 13.76
CA LYS A 45 0.46 -6.69 13.52
C LYS A 45 -0.47 -5.58 13.06
N ALA A 46 -1.22 -5.83 11.99
CA ALA A 46 -2.22 -4.92 11.50
C ALA A 46 -3.44 -5.74 11.07
N THR A 47 -4.54 -5.64 11.84
CA THR A 47 -5.80 -6.33 11.57
C THR A 47 -6.36 -5.97 10.19
N TYR A 48 -6.07 -4.77 9.71
CA TYR A 48 -6.49 -4.24 8.42
C TYR A 48 -5.28 -3.92 7.52
N ALA A 49 -4.30 -4.84 7.46
CA ALA A 49 -3.09 -4.66 6.65
C ALA A 49 -3.41 -4.49 5.15
N GLN A 50 -4.40 -5.23 4.65
CA GLN A 50 -4.87 -5.13 3.28
C GLN A 50 -6.39 -5.26 3.20
N PRO A 51 -7.11 -4.20 2.78
CA PRO A 51 -8.51 -4.34 2.44
C PRO A 51 -8.63 -5.25 1.21
N VAL A 52 -9.53 -6.22 1.28
CA VAL A 52 -9.93 -7.03 0.12
C VAL A 52 -11.09 -6.30 -0.56
N PRO A 53 -10.92 -5.80 -1.80
CA PRO A 53 -12.02 -5.14 -2.50
C PRO A 53 -13.18 -6.13 -2.73
N PRO A 54 -14.43 -5.76 -2.47
CA PRO A 54 -15.59 -6.55 -2.88
C PRO A 54 -15.70 -6.60 -4.41
N VAL A 55 -16.58 -7.47 -4.90
CA VAL A 55 -17.01 -7.43 -6.31
C VAL A 55 -17.60 -6.06 -6.61
N ASP A 56 -17.32 -5.54 -7.81
CA ASP A 56 -17.76 -4.22 -8.29
C ASP A 56 -17.24 -3.02 -7.48
N TYR A 57 -16.13 -3.19 -6.74
CA TYR A 57 -15.53 -2.12 -5.94
C TYR A 57 -15.25 -0.83 -6.73
N ALA A 58 -14.92 -0.94 -8.03
CA ALA A 58 -14.67 0.21 -8.89
C ALA A 58 -15.82 1.23 -8.88
N ALA A 59 -17.07 0.75 -8.84
CA ALA A 59 -18.26 1.60 -8.80
C ALA A 59 -18.49 2.27 -7.43
N MET A 60 -17.81 1.77 -6.39
CA MET A 60 -17.89 2.29 -5.02
C MET A 60 -16.81 3.34 -4.73
N ILE A 61 -15.83 3.52 -5.64
CA ILE A 61 -14.74 4.49 -5.44
C ILE A 61 -15.31 5.90 -5.66
N PRO A 62 -15.26 6.78 -4.64
CA PRO A 62 -15.72 8.15 -4.81
C PRO A 62 -14.76 8.96 -5.69
N ASP A 63 -15.32 9.93 -6.39
CA ASP A 63 -14.57 10.89 -7.18
C ASP A 63 -13.56 11.66 -6.34
N VAL A 64 -12.45 12.05 -6.99
CA VAL A 64 -11.42 12.89 -6.35
C VAL A 64 -11.95 14.27 -5.98
N ARG A 65 -12.78 14.87 -6.83
CA ARG A 65 -13.49 16.11 -6.48
C ARG A 65 -14.70 15.73 -5.66
N THR A 66 -14.76 16.22 -4.43
CA THR A 66 -15.93 15.99 -3.59
C THR A 66 -17.03 17.01 -3.90
N PRO A 67 -18.29 16.75 -3.51
CA PRO A 67 -19.35 17.75 -3.61
C PRO A 67 -19.11 19.01 -2.75
N LEU A 68 -18.16 18.97 -1.82
CA LEU A 68 -17.79 20.11 -0.98
C LEU A 68 -16.74 20.98 -1.70
N PRO A 69 -17.04 22.25 -2.01
CA PRO A 69 -16.10 23.12 -2.70
C PRO A 69 -14.77 23.24 -1.96
N GLY A 70 -13.66 23.07 -2.67
CA GLY A 70 -12.31 23.14 -2.12
C GLY A 70 -11.84 21.90 -1.35
N LEU A 71 -12.66 20.84 -1.26
CA LEU A 71 -12.26 19.56 -0.66
C LEU A 71 -12.08 18.49 -1.73
N TYR A 72 -10.90 17.88 -1.74
CA TYR A 72 -10.52 16.79 -2.63
C TYR A 72 -10.21 15.53 -1.81
N PHE A 73 -10.62 14.37 -2.31
CA PHE A 73 -10.41 13.09 -1.67
C PHE A 73 -9.49 12.20 -2.52
N ALA A 74 -8.27 11.99 -2.02
CA ALA A 74 -7.29 11.11 -2.64
C ALA A 74 -6.87 10.05 -1.62
N SER A 75 -7.10 8.79 -1.93
CA SER A 75 -6.79 7.66 -1.05
C SER A 75 -6.37 6.44 -1.86
N MET A 76 -5.98 5.37 -1.16
CA MET A 76 -5.63 4.11 -1.82
C MET A 76 -6.81 3.47 -2.55
N SER A 77 -8.06 3.86 -2.27
CA SER A 77 -9.22 3.42 -3.04
C SER A 77 -9.10 3.81 -4.51
N GLN A 78 -8.60 5.01 -4.80
CA GLN A 78 -8.41 5.52 -6.17
C GLN A 78 -7.20 4.90 -6.90
N VAL A 79 -6.38 4.08 -6.24
CA VAL A 79 -5.27 3.33 -6.86
C VAL A 79 -5.76 2.03 -7.51
N TYR A 80 -6.94 1.53 -7.12
CA TYR A 80 -7.53 0.31 -7.70
C TYR A 80 -7.57 0.37 -9.25
N PRO A 81 -7.26 -0.72 -9.98
CA PRO A 81 -6.98 -2.08 -9.49
C PRO A 81 -5.50 -2.35 -9.17
N TRP A 82 -4.66 -1.33 -9.13
CA TRP A 82 -3.23 -1.49 -8.92
C TRP A 82 -2.88 -1.73 -7.46
N ASP A 83 -1.72 -2.35 -7.26
CA ASP A 83 -1.20 -2.59 -5.92
C ASP A 83 -0.92 -1.26 -5.21
N ARG A 84 -0.94 -1.30 -3.87
CA ARG A 84 -0.78 -0.15 -2.98
C ARG A 84 0.68 0.32 -2.88
N GLY A 85 1.37 0.38 -4.02
CA GLY A 85 2.72 0.88 -4.14
C GLY A 85 2.79 2.40 -3.99
N THR A 86 3.87 2.87 -3.36
CA THR A 86 4.12 4.31 -3.14
C THR A 86 4.17 5.11 -4.46
N ASN A 87 4.57 4.48 -5.57
CA ASN A 87 4.61 5.10 -6.89
C ASN A 87 3.23 5.66 -7.31
N TYR A 88 2.15 4.88 -7.13
CA TYR A 88 0.80 5.31 -7.49
C TYR A 88 0.27 6.39 -6.56
N ALA A 89 0.61 6.32 -5.26
CA ALA A 89 0.25 7.38 -4.32
C ALA A 89 0.91 8.72 -4.67
N VAL A 90 2.18 8.69 -5.08
CA VAL A 90 2.92 9.89 -5.52
C VAL A 90 2.34 10.45 -6.82
N GLU A 91 2.05 9.58 -7.80
CA GLU A 91 1.41 9.99 -9.05
C GLU A 91 0.04 10.62 -8.80
N MET A 92 -0.81 9.98 -7.99
CA MET A 92 -2.10 10.52 -7.59
C MET A 92 -1.96 11.88 -6.92
N GLY A 93 -1.01 12.04 -6.00
CA GLY A 93 -0.75 13.32 -5.34
C GLY A 93 -0.42 14.43 -6.34
N ARG A 94 0.39 14.14 -7.37
CA ARG A 94 0.70 15.11 -8.45
C ARG A 94 -0.53 15.45 -9.27
N ASN A 95 -1.32 14.44 -9.64
CA ASN A 95 -2.54 14.63 -10.43
C ASN A 95 -3.58 15.47 -9.67
N VAL A 96 -3.78 15.21 -8.38
CA VAL A 96 -4.68 16.00 -7.53
C VAL A 96 -4.16 17.42 -7.33
N ALA A 97 -2.85 17.60 -7.14
CA ALA A 97 -2.27 18.95 -7.04
C ALA A 97 -2.47 19.76 -8.33
N ALA A 98 -2.27 19.16 -9.50
CA ALA A 98 -2.53 19.79 -10.80
C ALA A 98 -4.02 20.13 -10.98
N MET A 99 -4.91 19.25 -10.52
CA MET A 99 -6.35 19.46 -10.52
C MET A 99 -6.76 20.67 -9.67
N ILE A 100 -6.24 20.76 -8.45
CA ILE A 100 -6.46 21.90 -7.54
C ILE A 100 -5.95 23.19 -8.18
N ALA A 101 -4.75 23.16 -8.77
CA ALA A 101 -4.17 24.33 -9.41
C ALA A 101 -5.06 24.85 -10.55
N ALA A 102 -5.53 23.94 -11.42
CA ALA A 102 -6.44 24.28 -12.51
C ALA A 102 -7.77 24.86 -12.02
N ASP A 103 -8.39 24.24 -11.01
CA ASP A 103 -9.67 24.68 -10.44
C ASP A 103 -9.59 26.08 -9.78
N HIS A 104 -8.40 26.47 -9.32
CA HIS A 104 -8.14 27.78 -8.70
C HIS A 104 -7.39 28.77 -9.60
N GLY A 105 -7.17 28.44 -10.88
CA GLY A 105 -6.46 29.32 -11.83
C GLY A 105 -4.99 29.56 -11.48
N ILE A 106 -4.38 28.67 -10.72
CA ILE A 106 -2.95 28.70 -10.36
C ILE A 106 -2.19 28.00 -11.48
N ALA A 107 -1.18 28.65 -12.05
CA ALA A 107 -0.32 28.02 -13.04
C ALA A 107 0.36 26.78 -12.43
N PRO A 108 0.38 25.62 -13.11
CA PRO A 108 1.02 24.43 -12.57
C PRO A 108 2.52 24.70 -12.35
N ALA A 109 3.06 24.23 -11.22
CA ALA A 109 4.50 24.25 -11.00
C ALA A 109 5.17 23.48 -12.15
N LEU A 110 6.13 24.11 -12.83
CA LEU A 110 6.86 23.53 -13.96
C LEU A 110 7.42 22.16 -13.55
N ASN A 111 7.04 21.11 -14.27
CA ASN A 111 7.51 19.76 -14.01
C ASN A 111 8.92 19.60 -14.63
N PRO A 112 9.99 19.33 -13.86
CA PRO A 112 11.35 19.22 -14.41
C PRO A 112 11.60 17.94 -15.24
N GLN A 113 10.56 17.21 -15.64
CA GLN A 113 10.66 15.90 -16.30
C GLN A 113 10.05 15.84 -17.71
N THR A 114 9.59 16.95 -18.30
CA THR A 114 9.10 16.96 -19.69
C THR A 114 10.21 17.21 -20.72
N THR A 115 11.28 16.43 -20.65
CA THR A 115 12.19 16.19 -21.79
C THR A 115 12.51 14.70 -21.86
N GLY A 116 11.69 13.92 -22.58
CA GLY A 116 12.01 12.51 -22.84
C GLY A 116 10.82 11.66 -23.29
N SER A 117 10.72 11.50 -24.61
CA SER A 117 10.14 10.38 -25.38
C SER A 117 8.81 9.77 -24.93
N GLY A 118 7.77 9.98 -25.74
CA GLY A 118 6.54 9.21 -25.68
C GLY A 118 6.74 7.76 -26.14
N GLU A 119 6.11 6.85 -25.41
CA GLU A 119 5.68 5.56 -25.91
C GLU A 119 4.24 5.35 -25.41
N THR A 120 3.32 5.33 -26.38
CA THR A 120 1.92 4.97 -26.18
C THR A 120 1.82 3.46 -26.00
N ASN A 121 1.47 3.02 -24.79
CA ASN A 121 0.89 1.69 -24.59
C ASN A 121 -0.56 1.86 -24.14
N THR A 122 -1.48 1.53 -25.03
CA THR A 122 -2.87 1.17 -24.71
C THR A 122 -3.10 -0.25 -25.25
N PRO A 123 -4.05 -0.98 -24.68
CA PRO A 123 -3.89 -2.28 -24.01
C PRO A 123 -3.62 -3.47 -24.93
#